data_AF-A0A4R3ARQ4-F1
#
_entry.id   AF-A0A4R3ARQ4-F1
#
_cell.length_a   1.000
_cell.length_b   1.000
_cell.length_c   1.000
_cell.angle_alpha   90.00
_cell.angle_beta   90.00
_cell.angle_gamma   90.00
#
_symmetry.space_group_name_H-M   'P 1'
#
loop_
_entity.id
_entity.type
_entity.pdbx_description
1 polymer ?
#
loop_
_entity_poly.entity_id
_entity_poly.type
_entity_poly.pdbx_seq_one_letter_code
_entity_poly.pdbx_strand_id
1 'polypeptide(L)'
;MSNYKHFLDTVFYNIEINEVVERRKCRATGKVRFNSVAEATFFIHWLKWRISKWLEKSVRRKHRNKGFGAKSSTPRYVYSCEFCEGYHITKEHPYDYQQKKEKYHGKYFE
;
A
#
# COMPACT_ATOMS: atom_id res chain seq x y z
N MET A 1 -22.01 2.17 -18.09
CA MET A 1 -20.74 2.27 -17.32
C MET A 1 -20.66 3.47 -16.36
N SER A 2 -21.66 4.38 -16.30
CA SER A 2 -21.63 5.57 -15.43
C SER A 2 -21.95 5.30 -13.94
N ASN A 3 -23.03 4.56 -13.65
CA ASN A 3 -23.50 4.36 -12.26
C ASN A 3 -22.55 3.57 -11.36
N TYR A 4 -21.88 2.54 -11.89
CA TYR A 4 -20.95 1.72 -11.10
C TYR A 4 -19.71 2.51 -10.65
N LYS A 5 -19.18 3.36 -11.53
CA LYS A 5 -18.03 4.22 -11.20
C LYS A 5 -18.40 5.25 -10.13
N HIS A 6 -19.58 5.86 -10.27
CA HIS A 6 -20.10 6.80 -9.28
C HIS A 6 -20.29 6.13 -7.91
N PHE A 7 -20.85 4.91 -7.87
CA PHE A 7 -21.01 4.15 -6.64
C PHE A 7 -19.66 3.88 -5.94
N LEU A 8 -18.64 3.40 -6.68
CA LEU A 8 -17.30 3.18 -6.12
C LEU A 8 -16.68 4.46 -5.58
N ASP A 9 -16.80 5.57 -6.32
CA ASP A 9 -16.29 6.87 -5.88
C ASP A 9 -16.98 7.32 -4.58
N THR A 10 -18.30 7.16 -4.46
CA THR A 10 -19.05 7.49 -3.23
C THR A 10 -18.60 6.64 -2.03
N VAL A 11 -18.46 5.33 -2.22
CA VAL A 11 -18.00 4.41 -1.16
C VAL A 11 -16.61 4.81 -0.65
N PHE A 12 -15.65 5.05 -1.54
CA PHE A 12 -14.30 5.42 -1.12
C PHE A 12 -14.17 6.83 -0.55
N TYR A 13 -15.06 7.76 -0.94
CA TYR A 13 -15.08 9.13 -0.40
C TYR A 13 -15.61 9.18 1.03
N ASN A 14 -16.64 8.40 1.33
CA ASN A 14 -17.30 8.38 2.64
C ASN A 14 -16.56 7.53 3.68
N ILE A 15 -15.63 6.68 3.26
CA ILE A 15 -14.81 5.90 4.19
C ILE A 15 -13.69 6.80 4.73
N GLU A 16 -13.90 7.36 5.91
CA GLU A 16 -12.79 7.82 6.75
C GLU A 16 -12.00 6.61 7.22
N ILE A 17 -10.89 6.35 6.54
CA ILE A 17 -10.12 5.12 6.78
C ILE A 17 -9.51 5.02 8.18
N ASN A 18 -9.57 6.09 8.98
CA ASN A 18 -9.19 6.07 10.39
C ASN A 18 -10.23 5.31 11.25
N GLU A 19 -11.49 5.25 10.82
CA GLU A 19 -12.57 4.54 11.51
C GLU A 19 -12.65 3.07 11.10
N VAL A 20 -12.30 2.77 9.84
CA VAL A 20 -12.42 1.43 9.24
C VAL A 20 -11.18 0.56 9.47
N VAL A 21 -10.00 1.17 9.64
CA VAL A 21 -8.75 0.46 9.85
C VAL A 21 -8.13 0.91 11.15
N GLU A 22 -8.05 0.01 12.13
CA GLU A 22 -7.37 0.29 13.38
C GLU A 22 -5.85 0.42 13.11
N ARG A 23 -5.36 1.66 12.99
CA ARG A 23 -3.97 1.95 12.64
C ARG A 23 -3.03 1.79 13.82
N ARG A 24 -2.77 0.55 14.22
CA ARG A 24 -1.64 0.26 15.12
C ARG A 24 -0.35 0.20 14.32
N LYS A 25 0.73 0.79 14.83
CA LYS A 25 2.07 0.59 14.22
C LYS A 25 2.69 -0.66 14.81
N CYS A 26 3.28 -1.49 13.95
CA CYS A 26 4.15 -2.58 14.40
C CYS A 26 5.38 -1.98 15.07
N ARG A 27 5.66 -2.38 16.32
CA ARG A 27 6.81 -1.89 17.09
C ARG A 27 8.15 -2.29 16.47
N ALA A 28 8.26 -3.49 15.90
CA ALA A 28 9.50 -3.99 15.31
C ALA A 28 9.84 -3.33 13.96
N THR A 29 8.84 -3.06 13.12
CA THR A 29 9.06 -2.58 11.74
C THR A 29 8.66 -1.12 11.52
N GLY A 30 7.94 -0.50 12.46
CA GLY A 30 7.36 0.85 12.32
C GLY A 30 6.22 0.96 11.30
N LYS A 31 5.89 -0.12 10.58
CA LYS A 31 4.84 -0.16 9.55
C LYS A 31 3.45 -0.21 10.15
N VAL A 32 2.44 0.20 9.38
CA VAL A 32 1.03 0.06 9.77
C VAL A 32 0.68 -1.43 9.80
N ARG A 33 0.15 -1.88 10.94
CA ARG A 33 -0.40 -3.22 11.16
C ARG A 33 -1.85 -3.24 10.72
N PHE A 34 -2.21 -4.28 9.97
CA PHE A 34 -3.57 -4.64 9.63
C PHE A 34 -3.90 -5.97 10.32
N ASN A 35 -5.15 -6.13 10.77
CA ASN A 35 -5.57 -7.35 11.48
C ASN A 35 -5.86 -8.50 10.51
N SER A 36 -6.22 -8.19 9.26
CA SER A 36 -6.48 -9.18 8.22
C SER A 36 -5.85 -8.82 6.87
N VAL A 37 -5.69 -9.84 6.02
CA VAL A 37 -5.27 -9.66 4.61
C VAL A 37 -6.29 -8.81 3.85
N ALA A 38 -7.57 -8.99 4.14
CA ALA A 38 -8.67 -8.27 3.49
C ALA A 38 -8.58 -6.76 3.77
N GLU A 39 -8.35 -6.37 5.03
CA GLU A 39 -8.15 -4.97 5.42
C GLU A 39 -6.93 -4.34 4.71
N ALA A 40 -5.80 -5.05 4.70
CA ALA A 40 -4.59 -4.57 4.04
C ALA A 40 -4.80 -4.41 2.53
N THR A 41 -5.50 -5.36 1.91
CA THR A 41 -5.83 -5.34 0.48
C THR A 41 -6.78 -4.20 0.14
N PHE A 42 -7.85 -4.03 0.92
CA PHE A 42 -8.76 -2.91 0.79
C PHE A 42 -8.02 -1.58 0.89
N PHE A 43 -7.11 -1.44 1.85
CA PHE A 43 -6.30 -0.23 2.03
C PHE A 43 -5.42 0.07 0.81
N ILE A 44 -4.84 -0.95 0.17
CA ILE A 44 -4.11 -0.79 -1.11
C ILE A 44 -5.03 -0.20 -2.19
N HIS A 45 -6.23 -0.76 -2.35
CA HIS A 45 -7.19 -0.29 -3.35
C HIS A 45 -7.65 1.14 -3.08
N TRP A 46 -7.98 1.45 -1.83
CA TRP A 46 -8.33 2.81 -1.40
C TRP A 46 -7.18 3.79 -1.66
N LEU A 47 -5.92 3.41 -1.37
CA LEU A 47 -4.76 4.27 -1.60
C LEU A 47 -4.54 4.53 -3.11
N LYS A 48 -4.68 3.49 -3.95
CA LYS A 48 -4.61 3.61 -5.42
C LYS A 48 -5.70 4.55 -5.95
N TRP A 49 -6.94 4.37 -5.48
CA TRP A 49 -8.06 5.23 -5.83
C TRP A 49 -7.80 6.69 -5.42
N ARG A 50 -7.39 6.93 -4.18
CA ARG A 50 -7.11 8.27 -3.65
C ARG A 50 -6.00 8.98 -4.43
N ILE A 51 -4.91 8.26 -4.74
CA ILE A 51 -3.82 8.80 -5.58
C ILE A 51 -4.35 9.16 -6.97
N SER A 52 -5.16 8.30 -7.60
CA SER A 52 -5.75 8.58 -8.91
C SER A 52 -6.59 9.87 -8.88
N LYS A 53 -7.45 10.04 -7.87
CA LYS A 53 -8.27 11.25 -7.70
C LYS A 53 -7.44 12.51 -7.40
N TRP A 54 -6.37 12.37 -6.62
CA TRP A 54 -5.43 13.47 -6.36
C TRP A 54 -4.65 13.91 -7.59
N LEU A 55 -4.35 12.98 -8.49
CA LEU A 55 -3.67 13.25 -9.77
C LEU A 55 -4.61 13.84 -10.84
N GLU A 56 -5.93 13.69 -10.70
CA GLU A 56 -6.92 14.31 -11.59
C GLU A 56 -7.02 15.84 -11.41
N LYS A 57 -6.61 16.41 -10.25
CA LYS A 57 -6.55 17.87 -10.07
C LYS A 57 -5.54 18.50 -11.05
N SER A 58 -6.05 19.33 -11.96
CA SER A 58 -5.35 19.93 -13.11
C SER A 58 -4.12 20.78 -12.78
N VAL A 59 -3.93 21.20 -11.53
CA VAL A 59 -3.00 22.27 -11.15
C VAL A 59 -1.52 21.84 -11.12
N ARG A 60 -1.19 20.54 -11.10
CA ARG A 60 0.21 20.08 -10.89
C ARG A 60 0.74 19.08 -11.93
N ARG A 61 0.30 19.16 -13.19
CA ARG A 61 0.73 18.24 -14.26
C ARG A 61 2.17 18.46 -14.77
N LYS A 62 2.80 19.62 -14.54
CA LYS A 62 4.06 19.96 -15.22
C LYS A 62 5.33 19.23 -14.72
N HIS A 63 5.39 18.71 -13.49
CA HIS A 63 6.66 18.19 -12.90
C HIS A 63 6.62 16.72 -12.42
N ARG A 64 5.53 15.96 -12.58
CA ARG A 64 5.40 14.62 -11.97
C ARG A 64 5.70 13.42 -12.89
N ASN A 65 5.82 13.62 -14.20
CA ASN A 65 5.91 12.50 -15.14
C ASN A 65 7.33 11.98 -15.44
N LYS A 66 8.40 12.57 -14.87
CA LYS A 66 9.78 12.16 -15.19
C LYS A 66 10.65 11.69 -14.02
N GLY A 67 10.19 11.70 -12.77
CA GLY A 67 11.09 11.38 -11.64
C GLY A 67 10.52 10.61 -10.45
N PHE A 68 9.20 10.64 -10.21
CA PHE A 68 8.66 10.08 -8.98
C PHE A 68 7.32 9.38 -9.19
N GLY A 69 7.33 8.05 -9.09
CA GLY A 69 6.48 7.39 -8.11
C GLY A 69 4.98 7.66 -8.20
N ALA A 70 4.33 7.33 -9.32
CA ALA A 70 2.88 7.09 -9.35
C ALA A 70 2.56 5.59 -9.51
N LYS A 71 3.29 4.89 -10.40
CA LYS A 71 3.22 3.42 -10.56
C LYS A 71 4.26 2.65 -9.73
N SER A 72 5.41 3.26 -9.41
CA SER A 72 6.51 2.62 -8.67
C SER A 72 6.47 2.82 -7.15
N SER A 73 5.71 3.79 -6.66
CA SER A 73 5.61 4.14 -5.23
C SER A 73 4.36 3.60 -4.54
N THR A 74 3.40 3.08 -5.30
CA THR A 74 2.16 2.54 -4.76
C THR A 74 2.49 1.20 -4.08
N PRO A 75 2.16 1.04 -2.78
CA PRO A 75 2.25 -0.24 -2.11
C PRO A 75 1.41 -1.28 -2.89
N ARG A 76 1.92 -2.50 -3.09
CA ARG A 76 1.34 -3.49 -4.01
C ARG A 76 0.98 -4.80 -3.35
N TYR A 77 1.71 -5.19 -2.31
CA TYR A 77 1.62 -6.54 -1.77
C TYR A 77 1.39 -6.49 -0.26
N VAL A 78 0.65 -7.48 0.21
CA VAL A 78 0.43 -7.74 1.63
C VAL A 78 1.35 -8.88 2.04
N TYR A 79 1.97 -8.77 3.21
CA TYR A 79 2.76 -9.85 3.79
C TYR A 79 2.48 -9.97 5.29
N SER A 80 2.55 -11.19 5.83
CA SER A 80 2.44 -11.44 7.26
C SER A 80 3.71 -11.01 7.98
N CYS A 81 3.58 -10.43 9.16
CA CYS A 81 4.70 -10.03 10.00
C CYS A 81 4.80 -10.95 11.21
N GLU A 82 5.94 -11.63 11.33
CA GLU A 82 6.24 -12.55 12.44
C GLU A 82 6.29 -11.85 13.80
N PHE A 83 6.63 -10.55 13.84
CA PHE A 83 6.81 -9.80 15.10
C PHE A 83 5.52 -9.26 15.70
N CYS A 84 4.48 -9.05 14.89
CA CYS A 84 3.23 -8.50 15.37
C CYS A 84 2.02 -9.35 14.99
N GLU A 85 2.23 -10.55 14.43
CA GLU A 85 1.17 -11.49 14.05
C GLU A 85 0.06 -10.82 13.21
N GLY A 86 0.45 -9.81 12.43
CA GLY A 86 -0.46 -8.98 11.65
C GLY A 86 0.06 -8.84 10.23
N TYR A 87 -0.69 -8.13 9.41
CA TYR A 87 -0.36 -7.94 8.01
C TYR A 87 0.20 -6.55 7.77
N HIS A 88 1.19 -6.44 6.90
CA HIS A 88 1.80 -5.18 6.47
C HIS A 88 1.73 -5.05 4.96
N ILE A 89 1.80 -3.81 4.49
CA ILE A 89 1.86 -3.52 3.06
C ILE A 89 3.30 -3.21 2.66
N THR A 90 3.74 -3.75 1.53
CA THR A 90 5.05 -3.52 0.94
C THR A 90 4.94 -3.13 -0.54
N LYS A 91 6.01 -2.53 -1.07
CA LYS A 91 6.16 -2.23 -2.50
C LYS A 91 6.84 -3.39 -3.25
N GLU A 92 7.62 -4.19 -2.54
CA GLU A 92 8.42 -5.28 -3.09
C GLU A 92 7.59 -6.55 -3.20
N HIS A 93 7.73 -7.28 -4.31
CA HIS A 93 7.05 -8.56 -4.45
C HIS A 93 7.62 -9.56 -3.43
N PRO A 94 6.81 -10.44 -2.81
CA PRO A 94 7.31 -11.42 -1.83
C PRO A 94 8.47 -12.28 -2.36
N TYR A 95 8.44 -12.62 -3.65
CA TYR A 95 9.51 -13.35 -4.33
C TYR A 95 10.85 -12.58 -4.37
N ASP A 96 10.80 -11.27 -4.64
CA ASP A 96 11.99 -10.41 -4.65
C ASP A 96 12.57 -10.26 -3.24
N TYR A 97 11.70 -10.29 -2.22
CA TYR A 97 12.10 -10.22 -0.82
C TYR A 97 12.92 -11.46 -0.40
N GLN A 98 12.47 -12.66 -0.78
CA GLN A 98 13.20 -13.90 -0.50
C GLN A 98 14.58 -13.90 -1.18
N GLN A 99 14.65 -13.58 -2.48
CA GLN A 99 15.94 -13.50 -3.18
C GLN A 99 16.90 -12.48 -2.55
N LYS A 100 16.38 -11.32 -2.10
CA LYS A 100 17.21 -10.32 -1.40
C LYS A 100 17.67 -10.80 -0.05
N LYS A 101 16.82 -11.50 0.70
CA LYS A 101 17.17 -12.09 2.01
C LYS A 101 18.29 -13.11 1.85
N GLU A 102 18.18 -14.02 0.89
CA GLU A 102 19.19 -15.03 0.57
C GLU A 102 20.51 -14.39 0.13
N LYS A 103 20.45 -13.40 -0.79
CA LYS A 103 21.64 -12.66 -1.23
C LYS A 103 22.33 -11.91 -0.09
N TYR A 104 21.57 -11.36 0.85
CA TYR A 104 22.15 -10.68 2.02
C TYR A 104 22.80 -11.70 2.97
N HIS A 105 22.16 -12.86 3.17
CA HIS A 105 22.69 -13.91 4.03
C HIS A 105 24.05 -14.43 3.51
N GLY A 106 24.14 -14.83 2.23
CA GLY A 106 25.40 -15.29 1.64
C GLY A 106 26.48 -14.21 1.49
N LYS A 107 26.17 -12.93 1.70
CA LYS A 107 27.18 -11.85 1.66
C LYS A 107 27.83 -11.60 3.02
N TYR A 108 27.11 -11.84 4.11
CA TYR A 108 27.51 -11.43 5.45
C TYR A 108 27.69 -12.61 6.43
N PHE A 109 27.25 -13.82 6.05
CA PHE A 109 27.29 -15.01 6.89
C PHE A 109 27.91 -16.24 6.20
N GLU A 110 28.34 -16.12 4.93
CA GLU A 110 29.27 -17.03 4.23
C GLU A 110 30.59 -16.30 4.01
#